data_AF-A0A2V5WHG9-F1
#
_entry.id   AF-A0A2V5WHG9-F1
#
_cell.length_a   1.000
_cell.length_b   1.000
_cell.length_c   1.000
_cell.angle_alpha   90.00
_cell.angle_beta   90.00
_cell.angle_gamma   90.00
#
_symmetry.space_group_name_H-M   'P 1'
#
loop_
_entity.id
_entity.type
_entity.pdbx_description
1 polymer ?
#
loop_
_entity_poly.entity_id
_entity_poly.type
_entity_poly.pdbx_seq_one_letter_code
_entity_poly.pdbx_strand_id
1 'polypeptide(L)'
;MKHTKKSRPRNRKADFSRQRIVEAARVHFFSHGFRSVTMDDLAEELGISKKTLYAHFPGKIQLLEAVLEDKFAGVEAKLNEITHAHPRNFPAALHELLTNTQHELDEIKPPFVRDMRQKAPHVFKVIERRRAALIG
;
A
#
# COMPACT_ATOMS: atom_id res chain seq x y z
N MET A 1 -45.22 9.47 -9.24
CA MET A 1 -44.02 8.76 -9.76
C MET A 1 -42.76 9.43 -9.26
N LYS A 2 -41.89 8.65 -8.59
CA LYS A 2 -40.40 8.67 -8.58
C LYS A 2 -39.90 8.32 -7.17
N HIS A 3 -39.74 7.01 -6.94
CA HIS A 3 -38.95 6.47 -5.83
C HIS A 3 -37.49 6.88 -6.00
N THR A 4 -36.95 7.63 -5.04
CA THR A 4 -35.52 7.87 -4.91
C THR A 4 -34.87 6.61 -4.31
N LYS A 5 -34.16 5.85 -5.15
CA LYS A 5 -33.38 4.67 -4.72
C LYS A 5 -32.23 5.12 -3.81
N LYS A 6 -32.40 4.96 -2.50
CA LYS A 6 -31.36 5.06 -1.47
C LYS A 6 -30.32 3.96 -1.72
N SER A 7 -29.07 4.34 -1.98
CA SER A 7 -27.93 3.44 -2.21
C SER A 7 -27.66 2.58 -0.96
N ARG A 8 -27.51 1.26 -1.16
CA ARG A 8 -27.46 0.22 -0.10
C ARG A 8 -26.12 0.21 0.68
N PRO A 9 -26.12 -0.07 2.00
CA PRO A 9 -24.92 -0.06 2.85
C PRO A 9 -24.12 -1.38 2.79
N ARG A 10 -23.88 -1.95 1.60
CA ARG A 10 -23.38 -3.34 1.48
C ARG A 10 -21.87 -3.53 1.50
N ASN A 11 -21.04 -2.47 1.59
CA ASN A 11 -19.60 -2.61 1.30
C ASN A 11 -18.60 -2.24 2.41
N ARG A 12 -19.01 -1.52 3.47
CA ARG A 12 -18.07 -1.04 4.50
C ARG A 12 -17.30 -2.14 5.24
N LYS A 13 -17.93 -3.29 5.51
CA LYS A 13 -17.28 -4.44 6.18
C LYS A 13 -16.31 -5.18 5.27
N ALA A 14 -16.63 -5.29 3.98
CA ALA A 14 -15.77 -5.93 2.99
C ALA A 14 -14.53 -5.08 2.70
N ASP A 15 -14.71 -3.76 2.63
CA ASP A 15 -13.61 -2.79 2.48
C ASP A 15 -12.67 -2.82 3.70
N PHE A 16 -13.24 -2.88 4.92
CA PHE A 16 -12.46 -3.04 6.16
C PHE A 16 -11.68 -4.36 6.20
N SER A 17 -12.26 -5.45 5.71
CA SER A 17 -11.57 -6.75 5.60
C SER A 17 -10.42 -6.72 4.58
N ARG A 18 -10.63 -6.05 3.44
CA ARG A 18 -9.59 -5.91 2.41
C ARG A 18 -8.42 -5.07 2.91
N GLN A 19 -8.69 -3.94 3.58
CA GLN A 19 -7.65 -3.07 4.11
C GLN A 19 -6.80 -3.78 5.18
N ARG A 20 -7.43 -4.51 6.10
CA ARG A 20 -6.70 -5.32 7.10
C ARG A 20 -5.74 -6.34 6.47
N ILE A 21 -6.15 -6.97 5.36
CA ILE A 21 -5.28 -7.89 4.63
C ILE A 21 -4.06 -7.14 4.04
N VAL A 22 -4.28 -5.96 3.47
CA VAL A 22 -3.21 -5.13 2.89
C VAL A 22 -2.24 -4.67 3.97
N GLU A 23 -2.73 -4.20 5.12
CA GLU A 23 -1.90 -3.75 6.25
C GLU A 23 -1.01 -4.88 6.79
N ALA A 24 -1.57 -6.07 7.03
CA ALA A 24 -0.77 -7.23 7.47
C ALA A 24 0.27 -7.62 6.41
N ALA A 25 -0.13 -7.70 5.15
CA ALA A 25 0.79 -8.04 4.07
C ALA A 25 1.91 -7.01 3.89
N ARG A 26 1.63 -5.71 4.10
CA ARG A 26 2.61 -4.63 4.06
C ARG A 26 3.71 -4.84 5.10
N VAL A 27 3.32 -5.07 6.35
CA VAL A 27 4.27 -5.34 7.46
C VAL A 27 5.18 -6.51 7.10
N HIS A 28 4.61 -7.61 6.61
CA HIS A 28 5.35 -8.82 6.28
C HIS A 28 6.25 -8.67 5.07
N PHE A 29 5.73 -8.16 3.95
CA PHE A 29 6.51 -7.99 2.73
C PHE A 29 7.67 -7.02 2.97
N PHE A 30 7.43 -5.89 3.63
CA PHE A 30 8.46 -4.88 3.83
C PHE A 30 9.50 -5.30 4.88
N SER A 31 9.12 -6.08 5.90
CA SER A 31 10.05 -6.53 6.95
C SER A 31 10.83 -7.78 6.57
N HIS A 32 10.14 -8.81 6.07
CA HIS A 32 10.69 -10.15 5.87
C HIS A 32 11.10 -10.43 4.43
N GLY A 33 10.71 -9.55 3.50
CA GLY A 33 10.89 -9.73 2.07
C GLY A 33 9.67 -10.35 1.42
N PHE A 34 9.60 -10.24 0.09
CA PHE A 34 8.46 -10.77 -0.64
C PHE A 34 8.48 -12.30 -0.63
N ARG A 35 9.62 -12.97 -0.79
CA ARG A 35 9.68 -14.43 -0.98
C ARG A 35 9.24 -15.24 0.23
N SER A 36 9.64 -14.81 1.42
CA SER A 36 9.46 -15.52 2.69
C SER A 36 8.00 -15.58 3.16
N VAL A 37 7.15 -14.69 2.68
CA VAL A 37 5.76 -14.57 3.11
C VAL A 37 4.86 -15.46 2.26
N THR A 38 4.04 -16.34 2.82
CA THR A 38 3.05 -17.09 2.04
C THR A 38 1.63 -16.55 2.22
N MET A 39 0.74 -16.89 1.28
CA MET A 39 -0.69 -16.58 1.44
C MET A 39 -1.31 -17.37 2.59
N ASP A 40 -0.72 -18.52 2.92
CA ASP A 40 -1.19 -19.38 4.00
C ASP A 40 -0.88 -18.78 5.37
N ASP A 41 0.36 -18.32 5.57
CA ASP A 41 0.78 -17.65 6.82
C ASP A 41 -0.07 -16.40 7.09
N LEU A 42 -0.33 -15.60 6.05
CA LEU A 42 -1.17 -14.40 6.15
C LEU A 42 -2.63 -14.76 6.52
N ALA A 43 -3.18 -15.81 5.93
CA ALA A 43 -4.55 -16.24 6.25
C ALA A 43 -4.66 -16.71 7.71
N GLU A 44 -3.67 -17.47 8.19
CA GLU A 44 -3.58 -17.95 9.56
C GLU A 44 -3.48 -16.81 10.56
N GLU A 45 -2.54 -15.87 10.36
CA GLU A 45 -2.36 -14.70 11.23
C GLU A 45 -3.62 -13.82 11.30
N LEU A 46 -4.27 -13.60 10.15
CA LEU A 46 -5.47 -12.78 10.07
C LEU A 46 -6.72 -13.49 10.63
N GLY A 47 -6.63 -14.79 10.94
CA GLY A 47 -7.74 -15.60 11.40
C GLY A 47 -8.85 -15.76 10.34
N ILE A 48 -8.47 -15.77 9.06
CA ILE A 48 -9.41 -15.91 7.94
C ILE A 48 -9.15 -17.18 7.14
N SER A 49 -10.17 -17.69 6.47
CA SER A 49 -9.97 -18.85 5.59
C SER A 49 -9.12 -18.45 4.36
N LYS A 50 -8.33 -19.40 3.83
CA LYS A 50 -7.64 -19.22 2.54
C LYS A 50 -8.61 -18.79 1.44
N LYS A 51 -9.80 -19.39 1.39
CA LYS A 51 -10.87 -19.04 0.43
C LYS A 51 -11.26 -17.56 0.54
N THR A 52 -11.35 -17.03 1.76
CA THR A 52 -11.65 -15.61 2.00
C THR A 52 -10.51 -14.73 1.50
N LEU A 53 -9.26 -15.07 1.82
CA LEU A 53 -8.09 -14.32 1.36
C LEU A 53 -8.02 -14.31 -0.18
N TYR A 54 -8.14 -15.46 -0.83
CA TYR A 54 -8.12 -15.59 -2.29
C TYR A 54 -9.30 -14.91 -2.99
N ALA A 55 -10.44 -14.76 -2.31
CA ALA A 55 -11.57 -13.99 -2.83
C ALA A 55 -11.28 -12.47 -2.91
N HIS A 56 -10.43 -11.94 -2.01
CA HIS A 56 -9.98 -10.56 -2.07
C HIS A 56 -8.77 -10.37 -2.98
N PHE A 57 -7.81 -11.30 -2.91
CA PHE A 57 -6.55 -11.24 -3.64
C PHE A 57 -6.26 -12.59 -4.28
N PRO A 58 -6.48 -12.74 -5.60
CA PRO A 58 -6.29 -14.00 -6.32
C PRO A 58 -4.86 -14.57 -6.23
N GLY A 59 -3.89 -13.73 -5.87
CA GLY A 59 -2.52 -14.14 -5.68
C GLY A 59 -1.70 -13.11 -4.92
N LYS A 60 -0.50 -13.54 -4.53
CA LYS A 60 0.47 -12.77 -3.77
C LYS A 60 0.97 -11.52 -4.51
N ILE A 61 1.03 -11.58 -5.85
CA ILE A 61 1.41 -10.43 -6.68
C ILE A 61 0.34 -9.35 -6.63
N GLN A 62 -0.95 -9.70 -6.79
CA GLN A 62 -2.05 -8.73 -6.69
C GLN A 62 -2.14 -8.11 -5.29
N LEU A 63 -1.83 -8.89 -4.26
CA LEU A 63 -1.72 -8.39 -2.90
C LEU A 63 -0.55 -7.40 -2.76
N LEU A 64 0.62 -7.72 -3.33
CA LEU A 64 1.76 -6.82 -3.34
C LEU A 64 1.47 -5.52 -4.10
N GLU A 65 0.79 -5.58 -5.25
CA GLU A 65 0.39 -4.38 -5.99
C GLU A 65 -0.50 -3.47 -5.13
N ALA A 66 -1.48 -4.05 -4.43
CA ALA A 66 -2.33 -3.29 -3.51
C ALA A 66 -1.57 -2.69 -2.31
N VAL A 67 -0.59 -3.41 -1.77
CA VAL A 67 0.31 -2.91 -0.73
C VAL A 67 1.12 -1.71 -1.21
N LEU A 68 1.64 -1.76 -2.44
CA LEU A 68 2.40 -0.65 -3.02
C LEU A 68 1.51 0.55 -3.34
N GLU A 69 0.30 0.32 -3.86
CA GLU A 69 -0.70 1.38 -4.07
C GLU A 69 -1.04 2.10 -2.77
N ASP A 70 -1.28 1.35 -1.69
CA ASP A 70 -1.54 1.89 -0.35
C ASP A 70 -0.35 2.71 0.17
N LYS A 71 0.87 2.19 0.05
CA LYS A 71 2.11 2.91 0.41
C LYS A 71 2.23 4.23 -0.36
N PHE A 72 2.00 4.22 -1.68
CA PHE A 72 2.08 5.43 -2.49
C PHE A 72 0.98 6.44 -2.16
N ALA A 73 -0.22 5.99 -1.82
CA ALA A 73 -1.30 6.88 -1.38
C ALA A 73 -0.93 7.57 -0.06
N GLY A 74 -0.32 6.85 0.89
CA GLY A 74 0.18 7.42 2.14
C GLY A 74 1.25 8.50 1.92
N VAL A 75 2.22 8.23 1.03
CA VAL A 75 3.26 9.21 0.67
C VAL A 75 2.66 10.46 0.01
N GLU A 76 1.70 10.30 -0.91
CA GLU A 76 1.01 11.42 -1.56
C GLU A 76 0.20 12.25 -0.56
N ALA A 77 -0.54 11.60 0.34
CA ALA A 77 -1.27 12.29 1.40
C ALA A 77 -0.33 13.12 2.28
N LYS A 78 0.82 12.55 2.66
CA LYS A 78 1.81 13.26 3.49
C LYS A 78 2.43 14.45 2.75
N LEU A 79 2.74 14.31 1.47
CA LEU A 79 3.21 15.43 0.64
C LEU A 79 2.17 16.56 0.56
N ASN A 80 0.90 16.21 0.39
CA ASN A 80 -0.19 17.18 0.38
C ASN A 80 -0.32 17.89 1.73
N GLU A 81 -0.22 17.17 2.85
CA GLU A 81 -0.20 17.79 4.19
C GLU A 81 0.93 18.80 4.35
N ILE A 82 2.16 18.43 3.97
CA ILE A 82 3.35 19.29 4.12
C ILE A 82 3.20 20.55 3.26
N THR A 83 2.77 20.40 2.01
CA THR A 83 2.60 21.54 1.08
C THR A 83 1.48 22.48 1.55
N HIS A 84 0.41 21.96 2.15
CA HIS A 84 -0.64 22.76 2.77
C HIS A 84 -0.21 23.43 4.08
N ALA A 85 0.63 22.78 4.89
CA ALA A 85 1.13 23.33 6.15
C ALA A 85 2.14 24.47 5.94
N HIS A 86 2.89 24.43 4.84
CA HIS A 86 3.96 25.40 4.52
C HIS A 86 3.71 26.16 3.21
N PRO A 87 2.59 26.90 3.07
CA PRO A 87 2.29 27.62 1.83
C PRO A 87 3.32 28.74 1.65
N ARG A 88 4.23 28.58 0.67
CA ARG A 88 5.33 29.51 0.34
C ARG A 88 6.56 29.47 1.27
N ASN A 89 6.69 28.45 2.13
CA ASN A 89 7.91 28.24 2.92
C ASN A 89 8.64 26.97 2.47
N PHE A 90 9.34 27.07 1.35
CA PHE A 90 10.06 25.93 0.77
C PHE A 90 11.10 25.30 1.71
N PRO A 91 11.95 26.07 2.43
CA PRO A 91 12.90 25.46 3.36
C PRO A 91 12.23 24.64 4.48
N ALA A 92 11.12 25.13 5.06
CA ALA A 92 10.40 24.38 6.08
C ALA A 92 9.72 23.13 5.51
N ALA A 93 9.08 23.26 4.34
CA ALA A 93 8.48 22.13 3.63
C ALA A 93 9.53 21.05 3.29
N LEU A 94 10.71 21.46 2.81
CA LEU A 94 11.81 20.55 2.47
C LEU A 94 12.37 19.87 3.73
N HIS A 95 12.55 20.60 4.82
CA HIS A 95 13.03 20.03 6.08
C HIS A 95 12.06 18.98 6.63
N GLU A 96 10.75 19.28 6.65
CA GLU A 96 9.73 18.32 7.08
C GLU A 96 9.65 17.12 6.13
N LEU A 97 9.74 17.34 4.82
CA LEU A 97 9.79 16.25 3.83
C LEU A 97 10.98 15.33 4.07
N LEU A 98 12.19 15.87 4.23
CA LEU A 98 13.40 15.07 4.47
C LEU A 98 13.30 14.28 5.78
N THR A 99 12.70 14.88 6.81
CA THR A 99 12.46 14.20 8.10
C THR A 99 11.48 13.04 7.94
N ASN A 100 10.37 13.26 7.24
CA ASN A 100 9.37 12.21 7.02
C ASN A 100 9.87 11.11 6.08
N THR A 101 10.76 11.45 5.14
CA THR A 101 11.37 10.48 4.22
C THR A 101 12.16 9.41 4.95
N GLN A 102 12.81 9.74 6.08
CA GLN A 102 13.53 8.75 6.89
C GLN A 102 12.58 7.66 7.41
N HIS A 103 11.43 8.05 7.95
CA HIS A 103 10.44 7.10 8.46
C HIS A 103 9.87 6.21 7.33
N GLU A 104 9.62 6.80 6.17
CA GLU A 104 9.08 6.08 5.02
C GLU A 104 10.06 5.03 4.45
N LEU A 105 11.36 5.34 4.46
CA LEU A 105 12.43 4.45 3.99
C LEU A 105 12.75 3.36 5.00
N ASP A 106 12.65 3.64 6.30
CA ASP A 106 12.91 2.67 7.36
C ASP A 106 11.94 1.48 7.33
N GLU A 107 10.72 1.69 6.84
CA GLU A 107 9.73 0.62 6.73
C GLU A 107 10.18 -0.49 5.77
N ILE A 108 10.83 -0.13 4.66
CA ILE A 108 11.19 -1.05 3.59
C ILE A 108 12.58 -1.65 3.84
N LYS A 109 12.63 -2.91 4.28
CA LYS A 109 13.89 -3.57 4.63
C LYS A 109 14.63 -4.12 3.40
N PRO A 110 15.97 -4.31 3.48
CA PRO A 110 16.77 -4.84 2.37
C PRO A 110 16.28 -6.16 1.73
N PRO A 111 15.70 -7.14 2.47
CA PRO A 111 15.15 -8.34 1.86
C PRO A 111 14.10 -8.06 0.79
N PHE A 112 13.19 -7.11 1.04
CA PHE A 112 12.15 -6.73 0.08
C PHE A 112 12.75 -6.17 -1.21
N VAL A 113 13.70 -5.24 -1.09
CA VAL A 113 14.36 -4.61 -2.24
C VAL A 113 15.09 -5.64 -3.11
N ARG A 114 15.77 -6.60 -2.47
CA ARG A 114 16.44 -7.71 -3.19
C ARG A 114 15.45 -8.57 -3.95
N ASP A 115 14.33 -8.93 -3.33
CA ASP A 115 13.31 -9.76 -3.95
C ASP A 115 12.62 -9.07 -5.13
N MET A 116 12.30 -7.79 -4.99
CA MET A 116 11.72 -6.98 -6.07
C MET A 116 12.61 -6.99 -7.30
N ARG A 117 13.92 -6.76 -7.12
CA ARG A 117 14.90 -6.78 -8.21
C ARG A 117 14.96 -8.12 -8.94
N GLN A 118 14.74 -9.23 -8.23
CA GLN A 118 14.95 -10.57 -8.78
C GLN A 118 13.68 -11.25 -9.32
N LYS A 119 12.49 -10.96 -8.78
CA LYS A 119 11.28 -11.77 -9.05
C LYS A 119 10.07 -10.97 -9.50
N ALA A 120 10.05 -9.66 -9.29
CA ALA A 120 8.89 -8.84 -9.61
C ALA A 120 9.27 -7.64 -10.51
N PRO A 121 9.97 -7.84 -11.64
CA PRO A 121 10.32 -6.72 -12.53
C PRO A 121 9.08 -6.07 -13.15
N HIS A 122 7.96 -6.78 -13.26
CA HIS A 122 6.69 -6.18 -13.70
C HIS A 122 6.07 -5.27 -12.64
N VAL A 123 6.33 -5.51 -11.35
CA VAL A 123 5.89 -4.62 -10.25
C VAL A 123 6.63 -3.29 -10.29
N PHE A 124 7.88 -3.26 -10.79
CA PHE A 124 8.55 -1.99 -11.09
C PHE A 124 7.76 -1.12 -12.08
N LYS A 125 6.94 -1.69 -12.98
CA LYS A 125 6.06 -0.90 -13.84
C LYS A 125 4.97 -0.16 -13.06
N VAL A 126 4.55 -0.67 -11.89
CA VAL A 126 3.62 0.04 -11.00
C VAL A 126 4.32 1.26 -10.41
N ILE A 127 5.55 1.07 -9.91
CA ILE A 127 6.39 2.14 -9.35
C ILE A 127 6.66 3.21 -10.41
N GLU A 128 7.08 2.82 -11.61
CA GLU A 128 7.36 3.76 -12.70
C GLU A 128 6.12 4.51 -13.17
N ARG A 129 4.96 3.83 -13.31
CA ARG A 129 3.70 4.51 -13.64
C ARG A 129 3.34 5.55 -12.59
N ARG A 130 3.50 5.23 -11.31
CA ARG A 130 3.18 6.14 -10.22
C ARG A 130 4.15 7.32 -10.16
N ARG A 131 5.45 7.06 -10.33
CA ARG A 131 6.48 8.08 -10.47
C ARG A 131 6.15 9.03 -11.63
N ALA A 132 5.86 8.51 -12.82
CA ALA A 132 5.48 9.31 -13.98
C ALA A 132 4.24 10.18 -13.73
N ALA A 133 3.27 9.70 -12.94
CA ALA A 133 2.10 10.50 -12.59
C ALA A 133 2.37 11.64 -11.59
N LEU A 134 3.45 11.52 -10.80
CA LEU A 134 3.79 12.49 -9.74
C LEU A 134 4.79 13.57 -10.21
N ILE A 135 5.72 13.21 -11.08
CA ILE A 135 6.83 14.10 -11.51
C ILE A 135 6.96 14.24 -13.04
N GLY A 136 6.04 13.64 -13.81
CA GLY A 136 6.01 13.70 -15.27
C GLY A 136 5.04 14.74 -15.82
#